data_AF-X0TR51-F1
#
_entry.id   AF-X0TR51-F1
#
_cell.length_a   1.000
_cell.length_b   1.000
_cell.length_c   1.000
_cell.angle_alpha   90.00
_cell.angle_beta   90.00
_cell.angle_gamma   90.00
#
_symmetry.space_group_name_H-M   'P 1'
#
loop_
_entity.id
_entity.type
_entity.pdbx_description
1 polymer ?
#
loop_
_entity_poly.entity_id
_entity_poly.type
_entity_poly.pdbx_seq_one_letter_code
_entity_poly.pdbx_strand_id
1 'polypeptide(L)'
;MKLVSYIGDAIYIHNSNETRNNFWGSQRNSILEVVANEAPNIKKTFEAMAIHSNKPWDVNYIGIPADGTYESGMQSKIPESRFRLIEGIYHSPYLRNMKTYTSTASNLDLIRGESLRGYYAEHRLVNDDTTEVTLFKVDVMGNVSRI
;
A
#
# COMPACT_ATOMS: atom_id res chain seq x y z
N MET A 1 -0.87 25.22 15.73
CA MET A 1 0.35 25.65 15.01
C MET A 1 -0.02 25.76 13.54
N LYS A 2 0.35 26.84 12.82
CA LYS A 2 0.08 26.96 11.37
C LYS A 2 1.32 26.50 10.60
N LEU A 3 1.13 25.65 9.60
CA LEU A 3 2.20 25.26 8.69
C LEU A 3 2.29 26.29 7.56
N VAL A 4 3.48 26.83 7.34
CA VAL A 4 3.71 27.94 6.39
C VAL A 4 4.88 27.58 5.48
N SER A 5 4.74 27.85 4.19
CA SER A 5 5.83 27.73 3.20
C SER A 5 5.93 28.98 2.35
N TYR A 6 7.07 29.17 1.69
CA TYR A 6 7.34 30.31 0.82
C TYR A 6 7.63 29.82 -0.61
N ILE A 7 7.12 30.54 -1.61
CA ILE A 7 7.52 30.38 -3.01
C ILE A 7 7.83 31.77 -3.58
N GLY A 8 9.11 32.06 -3.81
CA GLY A 8 9.56 33.45 -4.01
C GLY A 8 9.16 34.31 -2.81
N ASP A 9 8.52 35.45 -3.08
CA ASP A 9 8.05 36.39 -2.06
C ASP A 9 6.64 36.10 -1.53
N ALA A 10 5.98 35.03 -2.03
CA ALA A 10 4.62 34.67 -1.63
C ALA A 10 4.60 33.71 -0.45
N ILE A 11 3.78 34.05 0.57
CA ILE A 11 3.51 33.20 1.73
C ILE A 11 2.31 32.30 1.43
N TYR A 12 2.48 31.00 1.65
CA TYR A 12 1.41 30.02 1.55
C TYR A 12 1.15 29.37 2.91
N ILE A 13 -0.08 29.52 3.40
CA ILE A 13 -0.52 28.94 4.68
C ILE A 13 -1.24 27.62 4.38
N HIS A 14 -0.60 26.52 4.77
CA HIS A 14 -1.14 25.18 4.63
C HIS A 14 -2.28 24.93 5.62
N ASN A 15 -3.20 24.05 5.25
CA ASN A 15 -4.34 23.64 6.08
C ASN A 15 -5.17 24.82 6.60
N SER A 16 -5.27 25.89 5.80
CA SER A 16 -6.11 27.06 6.09
C SER A 16 -7.59 26.82 5.80
N ASN A 17 -7.91 25.73 5.11
CA ASN A 17 -9.25 25.22 4.81
C ASN A 17 -9.28 23.69 5.02
N GLU A 18 -10.35 23.02 4.61
CA GLU A 18 -10.49 21.57 4.71
C GLU A 18 -9.61 20.80 3.70
N THR A 19 -9.12 21.48 2.65
CA THR A 19 -8.27 20.86 1.62
C THR A 19 -6.89 20.55 2.18
N ARG A 20 -6.50 19.28 2.12
CA ARG A 20 -5.20 18.72 2.50
C ARG A 20 -4.38 18.42 1.26
N ASN A 21 -3.05 18.32 1.43
CA ASN A 21 -2.09 18.05 0.35
C ASN A 21 -2.19 18.97 -0.88
N ASN A 22 -2.68 20.19 -0.69
CA ASN A 22 -2.67 21.21 -1.72
C ASN A 22 -1.47 22.13 -1.54
N PHE A 23 -0.57 22.10 -2.50
CA PHE A 23 0.65 22.91 -2.51
C PHE A 23 0.54 23.91 -3.65
N TRP A 24 0.32 25.18 -3.29
CA TRP A 24 0.24 26.30 -4.25
C TRP A 24 -0.80 26.07 -5.37
N GLY A 25 -1.97 25.53 -5.03
CA GLY A 25 -3.04 25.22 -5.98
C GLY A 25 -2.92 23.85 -6.65
N SER A 26 -1.79 23.15 -6.51
CA SER A 26 -1.61 21.79 -7.02
C SER A 26 -2.02 20.76 -5.97
N GLN A 27 -3.12 20.03 -6.25
CA GLN A 27 -3.58 18.93 -5.41
C GLN A 27 -2.67 17.70 -5.58
N ARG A 28 -2.28 17.09 -4.45
CA ARG A 28 -1.49 15.86 -4.42
C ARG A 28 -2.18 14.78 -3.59
N ASN A 29 -1.79 13.53 -3.83
CA ASN A 29 -2.26 12.39 -3.07
C ASN A 29 -1.39 12.20 -1.82
N SER A 30 -1.98 11.64 -0.76
CA SER A 30 -1.22 11.07 0.35
C SER A 30 -0.58 9.77 -0.12
N ILE A 31 0.71 9.57 0.16
CA ILE A 31 1.42 8.32 -0.15
C ILE A 31 2.14 7.85 1.12
N LEU A 32 1.99 6.57 1.45
CA LEU A 32 2.72 5.91 2.52
C LEU A 32 3.33 4.60 2.01
N GLU A 33 4.58 4.36 2.38
CA GLU A 33 5.25 3.08 2.12
C GLU A 33 5.45 2.30 3.42
N VAL A 34 5.06 1.02 3.41
CA VAL A 34 5.12 0.13 4.57
C VAL A 34 5.83 -1.16 4.18
N VAL A 35 6.75 -1.62 5.02
CA VAL A 35 7.49 -2.87 4.83
C VAL A 35 7.03 -3.89 5.86
N ALA A 36 6.57 -5.06 5.41
CA ALA A 36 6.25 -6.20 6.25
C ALA A 36 7.42 -7.19 6.24
N ASN A 37 8.20 -7.22 7.33
CA ASN A 37 9.46 -7.97 7.42
C ASN A 37 9.61 -8.76 8.75
N GLU A 38 8.51 -9.14 9.38
CA GLU A 38 8.58 -9.97 10.60
C GLU A 38 9.37 -11.26 10.30
N ALA A 39 10.27 -11.71 11.18
CA ALA A 39 11.12 -12.89 10.97
C ALA A 39 11.84 -12.88 9.59
N PRO A 40 12.73 -11.90 9.33
CA PRO A 40 13.24 -11.58 7.98
C PRO A 40 14.08 -12.70 7.33
N ASN A 41 14.49 -13.70 8.10
CA ASN A 41 15.29 -14.83 7.60
C ASN A 41 14.43 -16.03 7.17
N ILE A 42 13.10 -15.94 7.25
CA ILE A 42 12.19 -17.03 6.89
C ILE A 42 11.19 -16.54 5.86
N LYS A 43 10.98 -17.32 4.78
CA LYS A 43 9.96 -17.00 3.78
C LYS A 43 8.55 -17.14 4.36
N LYS A 44 7.71 -16.18 4.02
CA LYS A 44 6.31 -16.07 4.48
C LYS A 44 5.41 -16.05 3.27
N THR A 45 4.20 -16.59 3.40
CA THR A 45 3.12 -16.39 2.43
C THR A 45 2.23 -15.27 2.93
N PHE A 46 2.02 -14.22 2.13
CA PHE A 46 1.18 -13.08 2.48
C PHE A 46 -0.27 -13.38 2.12
N GLU A 47 -1.18 -13.27 3.09
CA GLU A 47 -2.57 -13.74 2.94
C GLU A 47 -3.58 -12.61 2.97
N ALA A 48 -3.47 -11.71 3.94
CA ALA A 48 -4.42 -10.61 4.10
C ALA A 48 -3.79 -9.36 4.71
N MET A 49 -4.43 -8.23 4.48
CA MET A 49 -4.08 -6.94 5.05
C MET A 49 -5.32 -6.31 5.70
N ALA A 50 -5.10 -5.56 6.78
CA ALA A 50 -6.10 -4.68 7.34
C ALA A 50 -5.56 -3.23 7.45
N ILE A 51 -6.40 -2.26 7.11
CA ILE A 51 -6.07 -0.83 7.17
C ILE A 51 -7.04 -0.18 8.15
N HIS A 52 -6.50 0.37 9.23
CA HIS A 52 -7.25 1.11 10.23
C HIS A 52 -7.16 2.59 9.88
N SER A 53 -8.16 3.09 9.16
CA SER A 53 -8.22 4.50 8.75
C SER A 53 -9.67 4.99 8.76
N ASN A 54 -9.85 6.30 8.92
CA ASN A 54 -11.17 6.93 8.76
C ASN A 54 -11.62 6.99 7.29
N LYS A 55 -10.71 6.77 6.34
CA LYS A 55 -10.95 6.82 4.90
C LYS A 55 -10.29 5.62 4.20
N PRO A 56 -10.80 5.22 3.03
CA PRO A 56 -10.23 4.13 2.28
C PRO A 56 -8.85 4.47 1.71
N TRP A 57 -8.05 3.44 1.42
CA TRP A 57 -6.73 3.56 0.80
C TRP A 57 -6.59 2.56 -0.34
N ASP A 58 -5.92 2.97 -1.41
CA ASP A 58 -5.53 2.11 -2.53
C ASP A 58 -4.12 1.57 -2.30
N VAL A 59 -3.95 0.25 -2.31
CA VAL A 59 -2.62 -0.37 -2.28
C VAL A 59 -2.17 -0.60 -3.71
N ASN A 60 -1.70 0.45 -4.37
CA ASN A 60 -1.44 0.42 -5.81
C ASN A 60 -0.20 -0.41 -6.21
N TYR A 61 0.64 -0.75 -5.23
CA TYR A 61 1.83 -1.55 -5.44
C TYR A 61 2.14 -2.39 -4.21
N ILE A 62 2.45 -3.66 -4.48
CA ILE A 62 2.97 -4.62 -3.52
C ILE A 62 4.17 -5.27 -4.19
N GLY A 63 5.35 -5.14 -3.61
CA GLY A 63 6.60 -5.65 -4.14
C GLY A 63 7.18 -6.72 -3.21
N ILE A 64 7.58 -7.85 -3.78
CA ILE A 64 8.41 -8.85 -3.11
C ILE A 64 9.66 -9.03 -3.96
N PRO A 65 10.87 -8.86 -3.38
CA PRO A 65 12.11 -8.99 -4.12
C PRO A 65 12.30 -10.36 -4.75
N ALA A 66 13.16 -10.40 -5.77
CA ALA A 66 13.59 -11.63 -6.38
C ALA A 66 14.39 -12.51 -5.40
N ASP A 67 14.24 -13.82 -5.55
CA ASP A 67 15.06 -14.81 -4.86
C ASP A 67 15.35 -16.00 -5.81
N GLY A 68 16.08 -17.01 -5.33
CA GLY A 68 16.42 -18.19 -6.15
C GLY A 68 15.23 -19.06 -6.58
N THR A 69 14.02 -18.81 -6.06
CA THR A 69 12.78 -19.45 -6.49
C THR A 69 12.01 -18.56 -7.46
N TYR A 70 12.00 -17.24 -7.23
CA TYR A 70 11.30 -16.24 -8.02
C TYR A 70 12.27 -15.18 -8.54
N GLU A 71 12.94 -15.48 -9.66
CA GLU A 71 14.02 -14.64 -10.20
C GLU A 71 13.57 -13.22 -10.61
N SER A 72 12.28 -13.03 -10.91
CA SER A 72 11.69 -11.71 -11.25
C SER A 72 11.03 -11.00 -10.06
N GLY A 73 11.11 -11.61 -8.87
CA GLY A 73 10.32 -11.23 -7.69
C GLY A 73 8.82 -11.44 -7.93
N MET A 74 8.02 -10.91 -7.01
CA MET A 74 6.57 -10.87 -7.17
C MET A 74 6.06 -9.45 -7.11
N GLN A 75 4.96 -9.20 -7.81
CA GLN A 75 4.27 -7.93 -7.78
C GLN A 75 2.77 -8.15 -7.63
N SER A 76 2.10 -7.31 -6.87
CA SER A 76 0.64 -7.29 -6.77
C SER A 76 0.14 -5.89 -6.48
N LYS A 77 -1.17 -5.78 -6.25
CA LYS A 77 -1.86 -4.60 -5.77
C LYS A 77 -3.19 -5.01 -5.15
N ILE A 78 -3.74 -4.18 -4.28
CA ILE A 78 -5.09 -4.33 -3.75
C ILE A 78 -5.82 -3.01 -4.00
N PRO A 79 -6.62 -2.93 -5.08
CA PRO A 79 -7.43 -1.75 -5.33
C PRO A 79 -8.35 -1.45 -4.15
N GLU A 80 -8.63 -0.19 -3.88
CA GLU A 80 -9.55 0.24 -2.81
C GLU A 80 -10.85 -0.60 -2.78
N SER A 81 -11.47 -0.79 -3.94
CA SER A 81 -12.72 -1.56 -4.11
C SER A 81 -12.66 -3.02 -3.65
N ARG A 82 -11.47 -3.57 -3.39
CA ARG A 82 -11.28 -4.92 -2.86
C ARG A 82 -11.36 -4.99 -1.33
N PHE A 83 -11.22 -3.86 -0.65
CA PHE A 83 -11.38 -3.79 0.78
C PHE A 83 -12.84 -3.86 1.17
N ARG A 84 -13.12 -4.63 2.22
CA ARG A 84 -14.42 -4.68 2.89
C ARG A 84 -14.31 -4.01 4.25
N LEU A 85 -15.20 -3.06 4.51
CA LEU A 85 -15.30 -2.41 5.81
C LEU A 85 -16.02 -3.36 6.78
N ILE A 86 -15.31 -3.82 7.80
CA ILE A 86 -15.83 -4.70 8.86
C ILE A 86 -15.43 -4.07 10.18
N GLU A 87 -16.42 -3.76 11.03
CA GLU A 87 -16.18 -3.17 12.36
C GLU A 87 -15.32 -1.87 12.34
N GLY A 88 -15.43 -1.09 11.26
CA GLY A 88 -14.64 0.14 11.09
C GLY A 88 -13.22 -0.05 10.57
N ILE A 89 -12.85 -1.28 10.16
CA ILE A 89 -11.53 -1.62 9.62
C ILE A 89 -11.68 -2.11 8.18
N TYR A 90 -10.78 -1.68 7.29
CA TYR A 90 -10.76 -2.12 5.90
C TYR A 90 -9.95 -3.41 5.78
N HIS A 91 -10.60 -4.52 5.44
CA HIS A 91 -9.96 -5.83 5.27
C HIS A 91 -9.93 -6.27 3.80
N SER A 92 -8.80 -6.80 3.34
CA SER A 92 -8.72 -7.49 2.05
C SER A 92 -7.72 -8.64 2.09
N PRO A 93 -8.03 -9.79 1.45
CA PRO A 93 -6.98 -10.73 1.09
C PRO A 93 -6.04 -10.10 0.06
N TYR A 94 -4.79 -10.57 0.01
CA TYR A 94 -3.90 -10.24 -1.09
C TYR A 94 -4.40 -10.83 -2.39
N LEU A 95 -4.22 -10.07 -3.47
CA LEU A 95 -4.34 -10.59 -4.83
C LEU A 95 -3.06 -11.34 -5.21
N ARG A 96 -3.14 -12.10 -6.30
CA ARG A 96 -2.06 -12.99 -6.74
C ARG A 96 -0.88 -12.26 -7.38
N ASN A 97 0.22 -12.99 -7.56
CA ASN A 97 1.42 -12.51 -8.24
C ASN A 97 1.12 -12.15 -9.70
N MET A 98 1.24 -10.87 -10.04
CA MET A 98 1.10 -10.33 -11.38
C MET A 98 2.21 -10.78 -12.35
N LYS A 99 3.31 -11.34 -11.84
CA LYS A 99 4.47 -11.81 -12.60
C LYS A 99 4.53 -13.33 -12.68
N THR A 100 3.39 -14.02 -12.61
CA THR A 100 3.35 -15.49 -12.55
C THR A 100 3.86 -16.12 -13.84
N TYR A 101 3.38 -15.64 -14.99
CA TYR A 101 3.72 -16.24 -16.29
C TYR A 101 4.84 -15.52 -17.03
N THR A 102 5.07 -14.25 -16.69
CA THR A 102 6.09 -13.42 -17.33
C THR A 102 6.75 -12.52 -16.29
N SER A 103 7.95 -12.03 -16.58
CA SER A 103 8.62 -11.02 -15.74
C SER A 103 7.90 -9.66 -15.73
N THR A 104 6.94 -9.45 -16.63
CA THR A 104 6.11 -8.24 -16.73
C THR A 104 4.82 -8.43 -15.96
N ALA A 105 4.48 -7.46 -15.10
CA ALA A 105 3.26 -7.51 -14.29
C ALA A 105 2.00 -7.40 -15.16
N SER A 106 1.08 -8.38 -15.03
CA SER A 106 -0.21 -8.43 -15.72
C SER A 106 -1.39 -8.33 -14.74
N ASN A 107 -2.40 -7.52 -15.07
CA ASN A 107 -3.64 -7.45 -14.28
C ASN A 107 -4.47 -8.73 -14.37
N LEU A 108 -4.31 -9.54 -15.43
CA LEU A 108 -5.02 -10.83 -15.54
C LEU A 108 -4.54 -11.82 -14.47
N ASP A 109 -3.29 -11.68 -14.06
CA ASP A 109 -2.63 -12.58 -13.12
C ASP A 109 -3.02 -12.28 -11.68
N LEU A 110 -3.66 -11.15 -11.37
CA LEU A 110 -4.16 -10.83 -10.02
C LEU A 110 -5.16 -11.86 -9.47
N ILE A 111 -5.81 -12.62 -10.34
CA ILE A 111 -6.81 -13.63 -9.96
C ILE A 111 -6.24 -15.05 -10.09
N ARG A 112 -5.44 -15.30 -11.13
CA ARG A 112 -5.00 -16.65 -11.53
C ARG A 112 -3.55 -16.96 -11.20
N GLY A 113 -2.78 -15.96 -10.78
CA GLY A 113 -1.38 -16.10 -10.47
C GLY A 113 -1.11 -16.87 -9.18
N GLU A 114 0.16 -16.99 -8.85
CA GLU A 114 0.65 -17.63 -7.63
C GLU A 114 0.33 -16.81 -6.38
N SER A 115 0.26 -17.47 -5.22
CA SER A 115 0.23 -16.78 -3.92
C SER A 115 1.51 -16.01 -3.69
N LEU A 116 1.38 -14.82 -3.12
CA LEU A 116 2.52 -13.98 -2.77
C LEU A 116 3.34 -14.59 -1.64
N ARG A 117 4.64 -14.78 -1.87
CA ARG A 117 5.56 -15.30 -0.86
C ARG A 117 6.96 -14.74 -1.01
N GLY A 118 7.63 -14.53 0.11
CA GLY A 118 9.00 -14.01 0.17
C GLY A 118 9.43 -13.70 1.61
N TYR A 119 10.63 -13.14 1.77
CA TYR A 119 11.16 -12.76 3.09
C TYR A 119 10.48 -11.50 3.66
N TYR A 120 10.17 -10.55 2.79
CA TYR A 120 9.45 -9.33 3.14
C TYR A 120 8.61 -8.84 1.96
N ALA A 121 7.66 -7.96 2.23
CA ALA A 121 6.84 -7.30 1.23
C ALA A 121 6.79 -5.79 1.46
N GLU A 122 6.97 -5.03 0.39
CA GLU A 122 6.82 -3.57 0.34
C GLU A 122 5.43 -3.22 -0.15
N HIS A 123 4.76 -2.27 0.50
CA HIS A 123 3.42 -1.82 0.15
C HIS A 123 3.44 -0.32 -0.05
N ARG A 124 2.86 0.16 -1.15
CA ARG A 124 2.61 1.58 -1.36
C ARG A 124 1.12 1.83 -1.29
N LEU A 125 0.72 2.54 -0.23
CA LEU A 125 -0.64 2.97 0.03
C LEU A 125 -0.81 4.38 -0.52
N VAL A 126 -1.89 4.62 -1.24
CA VAL A 126 -2.24 5.93 -1.81
C VAL A 126 -3.67 6.28 -1.41
N ASN A 127 -3.87 7.54 -1.00
CA ASN A 127 -5.21 8.09 -0.76
C ASN A 127 -5.30 9.45 -1.48
N ASP A 128 -6.38 9.63 -2.22
CA ASP A 128 -6.68 10.83 -3.02
C ASP A 128 -7.79 11.70 -2.39
N ASP A 129 -8.24 11.40 -1.16
CA ASP A 129 -9.14 12.28 -0.42
C ASP A 129 -8.46 13.64 -0.24
N THR A 130 -9.22 14.68 -0.54
CA THR A 130 -8.78 16.06 -0.35
C THR A 130 -9.02 16.56 1.06
N THR A 131 -9.71 15.80 1.91
CA THR A 131 -9.99 16.14 3.31
C THR A 131 -8.99 15.48 4.25
N GLU A 132 -9.10 15.77 5.55
CA GLU A 132 -8.26 15.12 6.56
C GLU A 132 -8.46 13.59 6.60
N VAL A 133 -7.34 12.88 6.47
CA VAL A 133 -7.25 11.42 6.57
C VAL A 133 -6.34 11.08 7.73
N THR A 134 -6.80 10.14 8.56
CA THR A 134 -6.02 9.57 9.65
C THR A 134 -5.84 8.08 9.40
N LEU A 135 -4.58 7.64 9.35
CA LEU A 135 -4.20 6.24 9.30
C LEU A 135 -3.60 5.87 10.64
N PHE A 136 -4.26 4.97 11.35
CA PHE A 136 -3.87 4.56 12.70
C PHE A 136 -2.92 3.36 12.67
N LYS A 137 -3.18 2.40 11.78
CA LYS A 137 -2.47 1.12 11.74
C LYS A 137 -2.62 0.44 10.38
N VAL A 138 -1.58 -0.28 9.98
CA VAL A 138 -1.61 -1.23 8.88
C VAL A 138 -1.19 -2.59 9.44
N ASP A 139 -2.06 -3.59 9.28
CA ASP A 139 -1.77 -4.98 9.65
C ASP A 139 -1.50 -5.79 8.40
N VAL A 140 -0.44 -6.59 8.44
CA VAL A 140 -0.11 -7.57 7.41
C VAL A 140 -0.13 -8.96 8.03
N MET A 141 -0.99 -9.81 7.49
CA MET A 141 -1.19 -11.19 7.93
C MET A 141 -0.49 -12.12 6.93
N GLY A 142 0.42 -12.93 7.44
CA GLY A 142 1.11 -13.93 6.65
C GLY A 142 1.51 -15.14 7.47
N ASN A 143 1.60 -16.29 6.82
CA ASN A 143 2.03 -17.54 7.43
C ASN A 143 3.52 -17.76 7.18
N VAL A 144 4.28 -17.93 8.26
CA VAL A 144 5.70 -18.29 8.21
C VAL A 144 5.81 -19.73 7.72
N SER A 145 6.67 -19.99 6.74
CA SER A 145 6.93 -21.37 6.31
C SER A 145 7.60 -22.13 7.45
N ARG A 146 6.96 -23.21 7.90
CA ARG A 146 7.56 -24.16 8.83
C ARG A 146 8.54 -25.04 8.06
N ILE A 147 9.77 -25.15 8.56
CA ILE A 147 10.77 -26.13 8.11
C ILE A 147 10.42 -27.48 8.72
#